data_AF-A0A7W1UJA5-F1
#
_entry.id   AF-A0A7W1UJA5-F1
#
_cell.length_a   1.000
_cell.length_b   1.000
_cell.length_c   1.000
_cell.angle_alpha   90.00
_cell.angle_beta   90.00
_cell.angle_gamma   90.00
#
_symmetry.space_group_name_H-M   'P 1'
#
loop_
_entity.id
_entity.type
_entity.pdbx_description
1 polymer ?
#
loop_
_entity_poly.entity_id
_entity_poly.type
_entity_poly.pdbx_seq_one_letter_code
_entity_poly.pdbx_strand_id
1 'polypeptide(L)'
;MTVDKRGRGTLPEEVRRDLGLDAEDTNLVILEKTERGTYELVPAALVPRDQLWFHDPEIQARMAEAETDFREGRFTRTGTPEAAQAYLDGLKG
;
A
#
# COMPACT_ATOMS: atom_id res chain seq x y z
N MET A 1 -13.85 23.66 -15.91
CA MET A 1 -14.49 22.32 -15.85
C MET A 1 -15.99 22.51 -15.73
N THR A 2 -16.78 21.67 -16.38
CA THR A 2 -18.25 21.61 -16.20
C THR A 2 -18.62 20.28 -15.55
N VAL A 3 -19.68 20.28 -14.76
CA VAL A 3 -20.22 19.09 -14.11
C VAL A 3 -21.62 18.87 -14.65
N ASP A 4 -21.91 17.65 -15.11
CA ASP A 4 -23.22 17.30 -15.64
C ASP A 4 -24.28 17.13 -14.52
N LYS A 5 -25.55 16.96 -14.91
CA LYS A 5 -26.66 16.75 -13.96
C LYS A 5 -26.54 15.48 -13.11
N ARG A 6 -25.61 14.58 -13.44
CA ARG A 6 -25.32 13.34 -12.70
C ARG A 6 -24.09 13.47 -11.82
N GLY A 7 -23.53 14.68 -11.69
CA GLY A 7 -22.35 14.94 -10.87
C GLY A 7 -21.03 14.55 -11.51
N ARG A 8 -20.99 14.27 -12.83
CA ARG A 8 -19.76 13.88 -13.52
C ARG A 8 -19.08 15.10 -14.13
N GLY A 9 -17.81 15.29 -13.82
CA GLY A 9 -16.95 16.31 -14.42
C GLY A 9 -15.66 15.67 -14.91
N THR A 10 -15.08 16.22 -15.98
CA THR A 10 -13.79 15.77 -16.49
C THR A 10 -12.68 16.63 -15.91
N LEU A 11 -11.73 15.99 -15.22
CA LEU A 11 -10.50 16.65 -14.78
C LEU A 11 -9.63 16.97 -16.00
N PRO A 12 -9.09 18.20 -16.13
CA PRO A 12 -8.10 18.54 -17.15
C PRO A 12 -6.89 17.60 -17.10
N GLU A 13 -6.22 17.40 -18.23
CA GLU A 13 -5.06 16.49 -18.33
C GLU A 13 -3.94 16.84 -17.36
N GLU A 14 -3.58 18.12 -17.26
CA GLU A 14 -2.58 18.63 -16.32
C GLU A 14 -2.90 18.24 -14.87
N VAL A 15 -4.17 18.39 -14.47
CA VAL A 15 -4.64 18.04 -13.12
C VAL A 15 -4.56 16.53 -12.88
N ARG A 16 -4.88 15.68 -13.87
CA ARG A 16 -4.76 14.23 -13.73
C ARG A 16 -3.31 13.78 -13.54
N ARG A 17 -2.40 14.38 -14.31
CA ARG A 17 -0.96 14.10 -14.23
C ARG A 17 -0.40 14.49 -12.87
N ASP A 18 -0.71 15.69 -12.39
CA ASP A 18 -0.25 16.18 -11.09
C ASP A 18 -0.79 15.34 -9.92
N LEU A 19 -2.01 14.83 -10.06
CA LEU A 19 -2.64 13.93 -9.09
C LEU A 19 -2.22 12.45 -9.25
N GLY A 20 -1.41 12.12 -10.27
CA GLY A 20 -0.97 10.75 -10.53
C GLY A 20 -2.06 9.78 -10.99
N LEU A 21 -3.19 10.28 -11.52
CA LEU A 21 -4.36 9.49 -11.91
C LEU A 21 -4.20 8.77 -13.28
N ASP A 22 -3.05 8.96 -13.93
CA ASP A 22 -2.73 8.31 -15.20
C ASP A 22 -2.15 6.89 -14.99
N ALA A 23 -1.84 6.50 -13.73
CA ALA A 23 -1.39 5.16 -13.37
C ALA A 23 -2.59 4.22 -13.14
N GLU A 24 -2.52 2.99 -13.65
CA GLU A 24 -3.64 2.03 -13.60
C GLU A 24 -4.15 1.74 -12.17
N ASP A 25 -3.30 1.93 -11.17
CA ASP A 25 -3.58 1.66 -9.75
C ASP A 25 -4.12 2.87 -8.97
N THR A 26 -4.16 4.07 -9.55
CA THR A 26 -4.58 5.31 -8.85
C THR A 26 -5.93 5.80 -9.38
N ASN A 27 -6.99 5.06 -9.07
CA ASN A 27 -8.35 5.39 -9.50
C ASN A 27 -9.24 5.98 -8.40
N LEU A 28 -8.73 6.13 -7.17
CA LEU A 28 -9.51 6.64 -6.05
C LEU A 28 -9.11 8.08 -5.74
N VAL A 29 -10.09 8.99 -5.72
CA VAL A 29 -9.91 10.38 -5.30
C VAL A 29 -10.97 10.69 -4.25
N ILE A 30 -10.54 11.19 -3.11
CA ILE A 30 -11.42 11.61 -2.02
C ILE A 30 -11.75 13.08 -2.21
N LEU A 31 -13.02 13.45 -2.03
CA LEU A 31 -13.45 14.85 -1.98
C LEU A 31 -13.63 15.26 -0.52
N GLU A 32 -12.77 16.15 -0.03
CA GLU A 32 -12.80 16.63 1.35
C GLU A 32 -13.29 18.08 1.41
N LYS A 33 -14.10 18.40 2.42
CA LYS A 33 -14.58 19.77 2.65
C LYS A 33 -13.59 20.52 3.53
N THR A 34 -13.12 21.66 3.07
CA THR A 34 -12.21 22.52 3.84
C THR A 34 -12.96 23.39 4.84
N GLU A 35 -12.25 23.90 5.83
CA GLU A 35 -12.78 24.89 6.78
C GLU A 35 -13.24 26.19 6.09
N ARG A 36 -12.66 26.50 4.92
CA ARG A 36 -13.01 27.67 4.11
C ARG A 36 -14.29 27.46 3.27
N GLY A 37 -14.91 26.28 3.38
CA GLY A 37 -16.12 25.93 2.64
C GLY A 37 -15.86 25.54 1.18
N THR A 38 -14.60 25.33 0.79
CA THR A 38 -14.22 24.77 -0.51
C THR A 38 -14.14 23.24 -0.42
N TYR A 39 -13.96 22.58 -1.56
CA TYR A 39 -13.68 21.14 -1.61
C TYR A 39 -12.32 20.89 -2.27
N GLU A 40 -11.57 19.94 -1.73
CA GLU A 40 -10.27 19.49 -2.25
C GLU A 40 -10.37 18.04 -2.73
N LEU A 41 -9.69 17.75 -3.84
CA LEU A 41 -9.57 16.40 -4.41
C LEU A 41 -8.22 15.83 -3.98
N VAL A 42 -8.24 14.76 -3.20
CA VAL A 42 -7.06 14.12 -2.63
C VAL A 42 -6.88 12.73 -3.26
N PRO A 43 -5.75 12.43 -3.93
CA PRO A 43 -5.47 11.08 -4.41
C PRO A 43 -5.42 10.11 -3.24
N ALA A 44 -6.18 9.03 -3.33
CA ALA A 44 -6.18 7.97 -2.34
C ALA A 44 -5.51 6.74 -2.94
N ALA A 45 -4.38 6.35 -2.36
CA ALA A 45 -3.78 5.05 -2.65
C ALA A 45 -4.63 3.97 -1.96
N LEU A 46 -5.10 2.97 -2.73
CA LEU A 46 -5.81 1.80 -2.19
C LEU A 46 -4.93 0.99 -1.23
N VAL A 47 -3.60 1.09 -1.41
CA VAL A 47 -2.60 0.48 -0.55
C VAL A 47 -1.83 1.59 0.17
N PRO A 48 -1.86 1.64 1.50
CA PRO A 48 -1.02 2.54 2.28
C PRO A 48 0.44 2.48 1.81
N ARG A 49 1.12 3.63 1.68
CA ARG A 49 2.50 3.69 1.12
C ARG A 49 3.49 2.79 1.85
N ASP A 50 3.29 2.58 3.14
CA ASP A 50 4.04 1.68 4.02
C ASP A 50 3.80 0.19 3.75
N GLN A 51 2.87 -0.17 2.86
CA GLN A 51 2.55 -1.54 2.46
C GLN A 51 2.94 -1.85 1.01
N LEU A 52 3.42 -0.85 0.24
CA LEU A 52 3.83 -1.03 -1.16
C LEU A 52 4.95 -2.06 -1.34
N TRP A 53 5.80 -2.25 -0.33
CA TRP A 53 6.91 -3.23 -0.36
C TRP A 53 6.41 -4.67 -0.61
N PHE A 54 5.19 -5.01 -0.20
CA PHE A 54 4.62 -6.35 -0.39
C PHE A 54 4.24 -6.66 -1.85
N HIS A 55 4.12 -5.62 -2.69
CA HIS A 55 3.77 -5.77 -4.11
C HIS A 55 4.98 -5.95 -5.03
N ASP A 56 6.20 -5.86 -4.50
CA ASP A 56 7.40 -6.16 -5.26
C ASP A 56 7.44 -7.67 -5.61
N PRO A 57 7.66 -8.07 -6.88
CA PRO A 57 7.69 -9.48 -7.28
C PRO A 57 8.72 -10.33 -6.54
N GLU A 58 9.87 -9.76 -6.17
CA GLU A 58 10.89 -10.46 -5.40
C GLU A 58 10.39 -10.75 -3.98
N ILE A 59 9.70 -9.77 -3.37
CA ILE A 59 9.09 -9.93 -2.05
C ILE A 59 7.98 -10.97 -2.09
N GLN A 60 7.14 -10.98 -3.12
CA GLN A 60 6.09 -12.00 -3.25
C GLN A 60 6.67 -13.41 -3.38
N ALA A 61 7.75 -13.59 -4.14
CA ALA A 61 8.45 -14.86 -4.24
C ALA A 61 8.99 -15.33 -2.88
N ARG A 62 9.63 -14.42 -2.13
CA ARG A 62 10.15 -14.71 -0.78
C ARG A 62 9.04 -15.04 0.21
N MET A 63 7.89 -14.38 0.11
CA MET A 63 6.73 -14.68 0.97
C MET A 63 6.13 -16.07 0.65
N ALA A 64 6.09 -16.46 -0.63
CA ALA A 64 5.64 -17.80 -1.04
C ALA A 64 6.58 -18.91 -0.53
N GLU A 65 7.90 -18.66 -0.53
CA GLU A 65 8.90 -19.55 0.05
C GLU A 65 8.70 -19.68 1.57
N ALA A 66 8.59 -18.56 2.29
CA ALA A 66 8.37 -18.54 3.74
C ALA A 66 7.06 -19.25 4.16
N GLU A 67 6.00 -19.09 3.38
CA GLU A 67 4.72 -19.79 3.59
C GLU A 67 4.85 -21.30 3.35
N THR A 68 5.73 -21.71 2.44
CA THR A 68 6.07 -23.13 2.24
C THR A 68 6.87 -23.68 3.41
N ASP A 69 7.87 -22.94 3.90
CA ASP A 69 8.61 -23.30 5.10
C ASP A 69 7.71 -23.45 6.31
N PHE A 70 6.76 -22.53 6.51
CA PHE A 70 5.80 -22.60 7.61
C PHE A 70 4.94 -23.87 7.54
N ARG A 71 4.38 -24.16 6.36
CA ARG A 71 3.55 -25.35 6.13
C ARG A 71 4.32 -26.65 6.33
N GLU A 72 5.57 -26.68 5.91
CA GLU A 72 6.45 -27.86 6.02
C GLU A 72 7.14 -27.95 7.39
N GLY A 73 6.82 -27.04 8.32
CA GLY A 73 7.36 -27.05 9.68
C GLY A 73 8.82 -26.62 9.78
N ARG A 74 9.37 -26.00 8.73
CA ARG A 74 10.72 -25.40 8.72
C ARG A 74 10.73 -24.03 9.38
N PHE A 75 10.33 -23.99 10.65
CA PHE A 75 10.39 -22.77 11.45
C PHE A 75 10.81 -23.07 12.88
N THR A 76 11.29 -22.05 13.57
CA THR A 76 11.57 -22.12 15.01
C THR A 76 10.58 -21.23 15.74
N ARG A 77 9.90 -21.80 16.75
CA ARG A 77 9.00 -21.06 17.63
C ARG A 77 9.67 -20.79 18.96
N THR A 78 9.64 -19.56 19.41
CA THR A 78 10.07 -19.17 20.75
C THR A 78 8.87 -18.67 21.57
N GLY A 79 8.99 -18.75 22.89
CA GLY A 79 7.92 -18.33 23.81
C GLY A 79 8.00 -16.86 24.21
N THR A 80 9.16 -16.21 24.01
CA THR A 80 9.39 -14.81 24.37
C THR A 80 10.26 -14.09 23.33
N PRO A 81 10.18 -12.74 23.25
CA PRO A 81 11.06 -11.95 22.39
C PRO A 81 12.55 -12.14 22.68
N GLU A 82 12.94 -12.30 23.95
CA GLU A 82 14.34 -12.49 24.36
C GLU A 82 14.87 -13.83 23.86
N ALA A 83 14.05 -14.88 23.92
CA ALA A 83 14.38 -16.18 23.35
C ALA A 83 14.46 -16.13 21.82
N ALA A 84 13.61 -15.33 21.15
CA ALA A 84 13.71 -15.10 19.71
C ALA A 84 15.03 -14.42 19.34
N GLN A 85 15.37 -13.35 20.06
CA GLN A 85 16.61 -12.59 19.84
C GLN A 85 17.84 -13.47 20.05
N ALA A 86 17.91 -14.24 21.14
CA ALA A 86 19.01 -15.15 21.41
C ALA A 86 19.17 -16.23 20.32
N TYR A 87 18.07 -16.76 19.80
CA TYR A 87 18.08 -17.69 18.67
C TYR A 87 18.67 -17.03 17.41
N LEU A 88 18.18 -15.84 17.04
CA LEU A 88 18.66 -15.10 15.88
C LEU A 88 20.15 -14.74 15.99
N ASP A 89 20.62 -14.36 17.17
CA ASP A 89 22.03 -14.05 17.40
C ASP A 89 22.92 -15.29 17.28
N GLY A 90 22.40 -16.46 17.66
CA GLY A 90 23.08 -17.74 17.44
C GLY A 90 23.20 -18.16 15.97
N LEU A 91 22.34 -17.63 15.08
CA LEU A 91 22.42 -17.88 13.63
C LEU A 91 23.45 -16.99 12.91
N LYS A 92 23.98 -15.95 13.57
CA LYS A 92 24.96 -15.02 12.99
C LYS A 92 26.42 -15.53 13.05
N GLY A 93 26.62 -16.83 13.29
CA GLY A 93 27.94 -17.49 13.36
C GLY A 93 28.56 -17.79 12.01
#